data_AF-A0A849BPT0-F1
#
_entry.id   AF-A0A849BPT0-F1
#
_cell.length_a   1.000
_cell.length_b   1.000
_cell.length_c   1.000
_cell.angle_alpha   90.00
_cell.angle_beta   90.00
_cell.angle_gamma   90.00
#
_symmetry.space_group_name_H-M   'P 1'
#
loop_
_entity.id
_entity.type
_entity.pdbx_description
1 polymer ?
#
loop_
_entity_poly.entity_id
_entity_poly.type
_entity_poly.pdbx_seq_one_letter_code
_entity_poly.pdbx_strand_id
1 'polypeptide(L)'
;LVPDAAGRGTALLAARTAADLPVAYGEGSARRHARAGAAVLDLALPGLRRDVDTRADLREAVALGVGPRTADALAQGRLHLAG
;
A
#
# COMPACT_ATOMS: atom_id res chain seq x y z
N LEU A 1 -11.07 4.51 3.24
CA LEU A 1 -9.71 4.47 2.67
C LEU A 1 -8.74 3.90 3.71
N VAL A 2 -7.71 3.21 3.27
CA VAL A 2 -6.54 2.82 4.09
C VAL A 2 -5.34 3.58 3.51
N PRO A 3 -4.71 4.50 4.27
CA PRO A 3 -3.48 5.14 3.84
C PRO A 3 -2.35 4.12 3.69
N ASP A 4 -1.39 4.38 2.80
CA ASP A 4 -0.12 3.66 2.80
C ASP A 4 0.65 3.85 4.13
N ALA A 5 1.80 3.18 4.26
CA ALA A 5 2.62 3.23 5.47
C ALA A 5 3.25 4.61 5.70
N ALA A 6 3.48 5.38 4.63
CA ALA A 6 3.99 6.75 4.70
C ALA A 6 2.90 7.79 5.06
N GLY A 7 1.63 7.39 5.03
CA GLY A 7 0.47 8.25 5.24
C GLY A 7 0.19 9.24 4.10
N ARG A 8 0.87 9.11 2.95
CA ARG A 8 0.77 10.08 1.84
C ARG A 8 -0.14 9.57 0.74
N GLY A 9 0.03 8.31 0.36
CA GLY A 9 -0.76 7.59 -0.63
C GLY A 9 -1.90 6.78 -0.02
N THR A 10 -2.69 6.14 -0.88
CA THR A 10 -3.83 5.30 -0.49
C THR A 10 -3.56 3.87 -0.94
N ALA A 11 -3.36 2.96 0.01
CA ALA A 11 -3.21 1.53 -0.26
C ALA A 11 -4.54 0.87 -0.67
N LEU A 12 -5.67 1.35 -0.12
CA LEU A 12 -7.00 0.86 -0.49
C LEU A 12 -8.05 1.98 -0.44
N LEU A 13 -8.81 2.12 -1.52
CA LEU A 13 -10.05 2.91 -1.56
C LEU A 13 -11.21 1.97 -1.83
N ALA A 14 -12.30 2.11 -1.08
CA ALA A 14 -13.49 1.30 -1.22
C ALA A 14 -14.75 2.14 -1.03
N ALA A 15 -15.81 1.78 -1.73
CA ALA A 15 -17.15 2.32 -1.61
C ALA A 15 -18.19 1.22 -1.89
N ARG A 16 -19.46 1.48 -1.58
CA ARG A 16 -20.55 0.51 -1.78
C ARG A 16 -20.91 0.33 -3.26
N THR A 17 -20.80 1.40 -4.04
CA THR A 17 -20.97 1.36 -5.50
C THR A 17 -19.76 1.97 -6.18
N ALA A 18 -19.53 1.61 -7.44
CA ALA A 18 -18.42 2.17 -8.21
C ALA A 18 -18.59 3.68 -8.47
N ALA A 19 -19.83 4.17 -8.56
CA ALA A 19 -20.13 5.59 -8.78
C ALA A 19 -19.69 6.47 -7.60
N ASP A 20 -19.63 5.90 -6.40
CA ASP A 20 -19.25 6.59 -5.17
C ASP A 20 -17.73 6.58 -4.92
N LEU A 21 -16.91 6.05 -5.83
CA LEU A 21 -15.46 6.03 -5.68
C LEU A 21 -14.85 7.35 -6.18
N PRO A 22 -14.35 8.23 -5.30
CA PRO A 22 -13.65 9.45 -5.71
C PRO A 22 -12.21 9.12 -6.14
N VAL A 23 -12.03 8.37 -7.23
CA VAL A 23 -10.72 7.86 -7.66
C VAL A 23 -9.76 9.00 -7.99
N ALA A 24 -8.74 9.21 -7.13
CA ALA A 24 -7.75 10.28 -7.27
C ALA A 24 -6.37 9.86 -6.70
N TYR A 25 -5.87 8.69 -7.15
CA TYR A 25 -4.57 8.13 -6.75
C TYR A 25 -3.36 9.02 -7.11
N GLY A 26 -2.16 8.60 -6.66
CA GLY A 26 -0.89 9.35 -6.78
C GLY A 26 -0.47 10.02 -5.47
N GLU A 27 0.59 10.83 -5.54
CA GLU A 27 1.16 11.55 -4.39
C GLU A 27 0.08 12.38 -3.66
N GLY A 28 0.01 12.28 -2.33
CA GLY A 28 -0.99 12.97 -1.52
C GLY A 28 -2.45 12.48 -1.69
N SER A 29 -2.65 11.30 -2.30
CA SER A 29 -4.00 10.74 -2.51
C SER A 29 -4.76 10.46 -1.23
N ALA A 30 -4.10 10.10 -0.12
CA ALA A 30 -4.79 9.89 1.17
C ALA A 30 -5.62 11.12 1.57
N ARG A 31 -5.02 12.31 1.47
CA ARG A 31 -5.67 13.58 1.79
C ARG A 31 -6.77 13.92 0.78
N ARG A 32 -6.55 13.66 -0.52
CA ARG A 32 -7.58 13.90 -1.55
C ARG A 32 -8.81 13.02 -1.32
N HIS A 33 -8.62 11.73 -1.11
CA HIS A 33 -9.70 10.78 -0.85
C HIS A 33 -10.44 11.13 0.46
N ALA A 34 -9.73 11.50 1.53
CA ALA A 34 -10.37 11.94 2.78
C ALA A 34 -11.23 13.20 2.58
N ARG A 35 -10.72 14.20 1.85
CA ARG A 35 -11.49 15.42 1.51
C ARG A 35 -12.68 15.14 0.60
N ALA A 36 -12.60 14.11 -0.22
CA ALA A 36 -13.71 13.64 -1.06
C ALA A 36 -14.74 12.78 -0.31
N GLY A 37 -14.61 12.67 1.02
CA GLY A 37 -15.60 12.00 1.89
C GLY A 37 -15.28 10.55 2.25
N ALA A 38 -14.15 9.99 1.79
CA ALA A 38 -13.77 8.64 2.19
C ALA A 38 -13.26 8.62 3.63
N ALA A 39 -13.93 7.89 4.51
CA ALA A 39 -13.50 7.72 5.90
C ALA A 39 -12.16 6.98 5.98
N VAL A 40 -11.24 7.45 6.83
CA VAL A 40 -10.00 6.73 7.14
C VAL A 40 -10.32 5.55 8.04
N LEU A 41 -9.94 4.34 7.62
CA LEU A 41 -10.10 3.15 8.44
C LEU A 41 -8.91 3.02 9.39
N ASP A 42 -9.16 3.20 10.68
CA ASP A 42 -8.17 3.04 11.73
C ASP A 42 -8.06 1.56 12.16
N LEU A 43 -7.41 0.77 11.30
CA LEU A 43 -7.17 -0.65 11.52
C LEU A 43 -5.67 -0.94 11.44
N ALA A 44 -5.20 -1.84 12.30
CA ALA A 44 -3.84 -2.38 12.31
C ALA A 44 -3.64 -3.36 11.13
N LEU A 45 -3.47 -2.81 9.94
CA LEU A 45 -3.29 -3.56 8.68
C LEU A 45 -1.88 -3.35 8.10
N PRO A 46 -0.80 -3.70 8.82
CA PRO A 46 0.57 -3.35 8.41
C PRO A 46 0.93 -3.92 7.02
N GLY A 47 0.50 -5.14 6.72
CA GLY A 47 0.71 -5.74 5.39
C GLY A 47 -0.04 -5.03 4.25
N LEU A 48 -1.26 -4.54 4.50
CA LEU A 48 -2.01 -3.77 3.50
C LEU A 48 -1.42 -2.37 3.30
N ARG A 49 -0.95 -1.74 4.38
CA ARG A 49 -0.38 -0.39 4.33
C ARG A 49 0.97 -0.35 3.64
N ARG A 50 1.71 -1.46 3.58
CA ARG A 50 3.03 -1.51 2.96
C ARG A 50 2.94 -1.83 1.47
N ASP A 51 2.76 -0.79 0.67
CA ASP A 51 3.14 -0.83 -0.75
C ASP A 51 4.67 -0.89 -0.91
N VAL A 52 5.12 -1.36 -2.07
CA VAL A 52 6.54 -1.61 -2.34
C VAL A 52 6.97 -0.85 -3.59
N ASP A 53 7.40 0.40 -3.38
CA ASP A 53 7.93 1.26 -4.45
C ASP A 53 9.46 1.31 -4.45
N THR A 54 10.08 1.12 -3.28
CA THR A 54 11.53 1.19 -3.09
C THR A 54 12.11 -0.09 -2.50
N ARG A 55 13.44 -0.21 -2.56
CA ARG A 55 14.16 -1.32 -1.88
C ARG A 55 14.01 -1.28 -0.36
N ALA A 56 13.79 -0.10 0.23
CA ALA A 56 13.53 -0.01 1.67
C ALA A 56 12.16 -0.62 2.00
N ASP A 57 11.14 -0.28 1.20
CA ASP A 57 9.80 -0.85 1.36
C ASP A 57 9.80 -2.36 1.18
N LEU A 58 10.57 -2.88 0.22
CA LEU A 58 10.69 -4.32 0.00
C LEU A 58 11.31 -5.03 1.21
N ARG A 59 12.33 -4.46 1.85
CA ARG A 59 12.93 -5.01 3.08
C ARG A 59 11.90 -5.05 4.21
N GLU A 60 11.12 -4.00 4.36
CA GLU A 60 10.07 -3.92 5.37
C GLU A 60 8.92 -4.90 5.08
N ALA A 61 8.52 -5.04 3.82
CA ALA A 61 7.52 -6.03 3.40
C ALA A 61 7.99 -7.47 3.68
N VAL A 62 9.27 -7.78 3.46
CA VAL A 62 9.85 -9.08 3.82
C VAL A 62 9.77 -9.34 5.32
N ALA A 63 10.08 -8.34 6.15
CA ALA A 63 9.95 -8.45 7.60
C ALA A 63 8.49 -8.66 8.06
N LEU A 64 7.52 -8.14 7.31
CA LEU A 64 6.08 -8.37 7.54
C LEU A 64 5.60 -9.75 7.06
N GLY A 65 6.39 -10.47 6.27
CA GLY A 65 6.03 -11.77 5.68
C GLY A 65 5.38 -11.62 4.31
N VAL A 66 6.20 -11.68 3.24
CA VAL A 66 5.70 -11.70 1.86
C VAL A 66 5.18 -13.08 1.44
N GLY A 67 4.28 -13.11 0.45
CA GLY A 67 3.78 -14.35 -0.12
C GLY A 67 4.82 -15.14 -0.93
N PRO A 68 4.51 -16.41 -1.26
CA PRO A 68 5.47 -17.36 -1.83
C PRO A 68 6.09 -16.88 -3.14
N ARG A 69 5.31 -16.25 -4.03
CA ARG A 69 5.84 -15.75 -5.32
C ARG A 69 6.92 -14.68 -5.15
N THR A 70 6.77 -13.79 -4.16
CA THR A 70 7.76 -12.75 -3.87
C THR A 70 8.98 -13.34 -3.19
N ALA A 71 8.79 -14.29 -2.27
CA ALA A 71 9.89 -15.02 -1.65
C ALA A 71 10.73 -15.80 -2.68
N ASP A 72 10.08 -16.49 -3.62
CA ASP A 72 10.75 -17.21 -4.70
C ASP A 72 11.52 -16.26 -5.62
N ALA A 73 10.94 -15.11 -5.97
CA ALA A 73 11.60 -14.10 -6.79
C ALA A 73 12.85 -13.53 -6.11
N LEU A 74 12.83 -13.36 -4.77
CA LEU A 74 14.00 -12.96 -3.98
C LEU A 74 15.07 -14.05 -3.98
N ALA A 75 14.68 -15.32 -3.75
CA ALA A 75 15.61 -16.45 -3.74
C ALA A 75 16.28 -16.69 -5.10
N GLN A 76 15.55 -16.45 -6.19
CA GLN A 76 16.06 -16.52 -7.56
C GLN A 76 16.87 -15.28 -7.97
N GLY A 77 17.01 -14.28 -7.10
CA GLY A 77 17.70 -13.02 -7.43
C GLY A 77 16.99 -12.20 -8.52
N ARG A 78 15.68 -12.36 -8.70
CA ARG A 78 14.85 -11.55 -9.62
C ARG A 78 14.37 -10.25 -8.96
N LEU A 79 14.34 -10.25 -7.64
CA LEU A 79 14.21 -9.06 -6.80
C LEU A 79 15.47 -8.96 -5.93
N HIS A 80 15.96 -7.75 -5.71
CA HIS A 80 17.18 -7.51 -4.94
C HIS A 80 16.90 -6.65 -3.70
N LEU A 81 17.34 -7.15 -2.54
CA LEU A 81 17.32 -6.40 -1.28
C LEU A 81 18.60 -5.59 -1.05
N ALA A 82 19.70 -5.96 -1.71
CA ALA A 82 20.99 -5.29 -1.59
C ALA A 82 21.01 -3.96 -2.38
N GLY A 83 21.75 -3.00 -1.83
CA GLY A 83 22.08 -1.72 -2.47
C GLY A 83 23.34 -1.84 -3.30
#